data_AF-A0A0L8GZ27-F1
#
_entry.id   AF-A0A0L8GZ27-F1
#
_cell.length_a   1.000
_cell.length_b   1.000
_cell.length_c   1.000
_cell.angle_alpha   90.00
_cell.angle_beta   90.00
_cell.angle_gamma   90.00
#
_symmetry.space_group_name_H-M   'P 1'
#
loop_
_entity.id
_entity.type
_entity.pdbx_description
1 polymer ?
#
loop_
_entity_poly.entity_id
_entity_poly.type
_entity_poly.pdbx_seq_one_letter_code
_entity_poly.pdbx_strand_id
1 'polypeptide(L)'
;MEEEAEKLKELQSEVEKQMNISAATPNFPTFEEKMEADQRSIFVGNVDYGATAEELEQHFHGCGSVNRVTILCDKYSGHPKGFAYVEFADKDSVGTAMALDESLFRARQIKVSKLHHCIDFT
;
A
#
# COMPACT_ATOMS: atom_id res chain seq x y z
N MET A 1 35.40 35.91 11.43
CA MET A 1 34.22 36.44 10.70
C MET A 1 34.16 35.93 9.27
N GLU A 2 35.28 35.79 8.57
CA GLU A 2 35.28 35.24 7.19
C GLU A 2 35.19 33.70 7.15
N GLU A 3 35.70 33.03 8.19
CA GLU A 3 35.76 31.56 8.30
C GLU A 3 34.40 30.89 8.61
N GLU A 4 33.41 31.64 9.09
CA GLU A 4 32.08 31.11 9.40
C GLU A 4 31.17 31.04 8.17
N ALA A 5 31.44 31.85 7.14
CA ALA A 5 30.70 31.85 5.89
C ALA A 5 31.05 30.64 5.00
N GLU A 6 32.28 30.13 5.10
CA GLU A 6 32.73 28.97 4.33
C GLU A 6 32.06 27.68 4.81
N LYS A 7 31.89 27.52 6.14
CA LYS A 7 31.18 26.39 6.75
C LYS A 7 29.70 26.31 6.39
N LEU A 8 29.04 27.45 6.18
CA LEU A 8 27.62 27.47 5.81
C LEU A 8 27.39 27.10 4.33
N LYS A 9 28.38 27.39 3.48
CA LYS A 9 28.35 27.04 2.05
C LYS A 9 28.62 25.56 1.82
N GLU A 10 29.48 24.95 2.64
CA GLU A 10 29.72 23.50 2.64
C GLU A 10 28.47 22.72 3.09
N LEU A 11 27.72 23.25 4.06
CA LEU A 11 26.47 22.65 4.53
C LEU A 11 25.34 22.71 3.49
N GLN A 12 25.24 23.80 2.73
CA GLN A 12 24.28 23.90 1.62
C GLN A 12 24.61 22.94 0.47
N SER A 13 25.90 22.76 0.17
CA SER A 13 26.33 21.78 -0.84
C SER A 13 26.12 20.33 -0.41
N GLU A 14 26.12 20.03 0.89
CA GLU A 14 25.81 18.69 1.43
C GLU A 14 24.29 18.40 1.38
N VAL A 15 23.45 19.41 1.62
CA VAL A 15 21.98 19.29 1.51
C VAL A 15 21.55 19.13 0.04
N GLU A 16 22.21 19.80 -0.91
CA GLU A 16 21.96 19.58 -2.35
C GLU A 16 22.43 18.20 -2.82
N LYS A 17 23.49 17.65 -2.23
CA LYS A 17 23.87 16.24 -2.45
C LYS A 17 22.83 15.25 -1.93
N GLN A 18 22.09 15.59 -0.87
CA GLN A 18 20.92 14.81 -0.45
C GLN A 18 19.69 15.01 -1.34
N MET A 19 19.59 16.14 -2.07
CA MET A 19 18.48 16.40 -2.99
C MET A 19 18.73 15.97 -4.45
N ASN A 20 19.96 15.58 -4.80
CA ASN A 20 20.31 15.06 -6.14
C ASN A 20 20.45 13.52 -6.21
N ILE A 21 20.01 12.77 -5.19
CA ILE A 21 19.77 11.32 -5.37
C ILE A 21 18.34 11.09 -5.88
N SER A 22 18.01 11.78 -6.96
CA SER A 22 16.80 11.60 -7.78
C SER A 22 17.09 10.81 -9.06
N ALA A 23 18.29 10.22 -9.21
CA ALA A 23 18.67 9.49 -10.42
C ALA A 23 19.19 8.05 -10.23
N ALA A 24 19.42 7.56 -9.00
CA ALA A 24 19.86 6.17 -8.78
C ALA A 24 19.68 5.67 -7.33
N THR A 25 18.47 5.72 -6.77
CA THR A 25 18.09 4.91 -5.58
C THR A 25 16.61 4.54 -5.67
N PRO A 26 16.18 3.38 -5.14
CA PRO A 26 14.78 2.98 -5.19
C PRO A 26 13.94 4.05 -4.49
N ASN A 27 12.89 4.55 -5.14
CA ASN A 27 11.88 5.41 -4.53
C ASN A 27 11.27 4.66 -3.34
N PHE A 28 11.80 4.86 -2.14
CA PHE A 28 11.18 4.39 -0.92
C PHE A 28 10.13 5.44 -0.54
N PRO A 29 8.83 5.07 -0.47
CA PRO A 29 7.78 6.00 -0.09
C PRO A 29 8.07 6.55 1.31
N THR A 30 7.86 7.85 1.52
CA THR A 30 7.95 8.44 2.86
C THR A 30 6.93 7.79 3.79
N PHE A 31 7.18 7.86 5.10
CA PHE A 31 6.28 7.26 6.10
C PHE A 31 4.86 7.84 6.01
N GLU A 32 4.74 9.13 5.71
CA GLU A 32 3.46 9.82 5.52
C GLU A 32 2.68 9.28 4.31
N GLU A 33 3.33 9.17 3.15
CA GLU A 33 2.72 8.59 1.94
C GLU A 33 2.27 7.14 2.16
N LYS A 34 3.07 6.36 2.88
CA LYS A 34 2.70 4.98 3.21
C LYS A 34 1.47 4.92 4.12
N MET A 35 1.31 5.88 5.03
CA MET A 35 0.15 5.96 5.92
C MET A 35 -1.11 6.40 5.15
N GLU A 36 -0.99 7.33 4.22
CA GLU A 36 -2.09 7.73 3.34
C GLU A 36 -2.49 6.64 2.34
N ALA A 37 -1.51 5.89 1.82
CA ALA A 37 -1.76 4.71 1.00
C ALA A 37 -2.46 3.64 1.84
N ASP A 38 -2.04 3.42 3.07
CA ASP A 38 -2.67 2.48 4.02
C ASP A 38 -4.14 2.85 4.31
N GLN A 39 -4.44 4.14 4.48
CA GLN A 39 -5.81 4.64 4.64
C GLN A 39 -6.69 4.40 3.40
N ARG A 40 -6.09 4.38 2.20
CA ARG A 40 -6.76 4.07 0.93
C ARG A 40 -6.62 2.60 0.53
N SER A 41 -6.07 1.77 1.42
CA SER A 41 -5.86 0.35 1.17
C SER A 41 -6.84 -0.51 1.95
N ILE A 42 -7.19 -1.63 1.34
CA ILE A 42 -7.94 -2.71 1.98
C ILE A 42 -7.06 -3.93 2.18
N PHE A 43 -7.39 -4.66 3.23
CA PHE A 43 -6.97 -6.03 3.45
C PHE A 43 -8.04 -6.97 2.93
N VAL A 44 -7.62 -7.95 2.13
CA VAL A 44 -8.46 -9.01 1.59
C VAL A 44 -7.96 -10.34 2.15
N GLY A 45 -8.78 -11.01 2.92
CA GLY A 45 -8.54 -12.34 3.48
C GLY A 45 -9.35 -13.43 2.81
N ASN A 46 -8.97 -14.68 3.10
CA ASN A 46 -9.56 -15.88 2.51
C ASN A 46 -9.50 -15.93 0.97
N VAL A 47 -8.49 -15.27 0.39
CA VAL A 47 -8.20 -15.29 -1.04
C VAL A 47 -7.73 -16.69 -1.46
N ASP A 48 -8.17 -17.15 -2.63
CA ASP A 48 -7.74 -18.44 -3.18
C ASP A 48 -6.24 -18.48 -3.49
N TYR A 49 -5.67 -19.67 -3.45
CA TYR A 49 -4.23 -19.89 -3.62
C TYR A 49 -3.76 -19.71 -5.05
N GLY A 50 -4.65 -19.89 -6.02
CA GLY A 50 -4.41 -19.61 -7.42
C GLY A 50 -4.81 -18.18 -7.81
N ALA A 51 -5.18 -17.32 -6.87
CA ALA A 51 -5.53 -15.94 -7.17
C ALA A 51 -4.31 -15.16 -7.67
N THR A 52 -4.49 -14.40 -8.74
CA THR A 52 -3.48 -13.46 -9.24
C THR A 52 -3.84 -12.04 -8.85
N ALA A 53 -2.83 -11.16 -8.88
CA ALA A 53 -3.05 -9.73 -8.64
C ALA A 53 -4.06 -9.14 -9.63
N GLU A 54 -4.02 -9.58 -10.89
CA GLU A 54 -4.95 -9.16 -11.95
C GLU A 54 -6.40 -9.54 -11.66
N GLU A 55 -6.67 -10.73 -11.12
CA GLU A 55 -8.04 -11.12 -10.78
C GLU A 55 -8.61 -10.32 -9.60
N LEU A 56 -7.79 -10.07 -8.58
CA LEU A 56 -8.17 -9.18 -7.48
C LEU A 56 -8.43 -7.76 -8.01
N GLU A 57 -7.54 -7.26 -8.86
CA GLU A 57 -7.69 -5.94 -9.48
C GLU A 57 -9.02 -5.83 -10.23
N GLN A 58 -9.35 -6.81 -11.09
CA GLN A 58 -10.63 -6.84 -11.83
C GLN A 58 -11.84 -6.94 -10.90
N HIS A 59 -11.76 -7.74 -9.83
CA HIS A 59 -12.85 -7.89 -8.86
C HIS A 59 -13.15 -6.58 -8.14
N PHE A 60 -12.12 -5.83 -7.77
CA PHE A 60 -12.24 -4.54 -7.08
C PHE A 60 -12.33 -3.34 -8.03
N HIS A 61 -12.13 -3.53 -9.34
CA HIS A 61 -12.24 -2.47 -10.35
C HIS A 61 -13.64 -1.84 -10.37
N GLY A 62 -14.69 -2.63 -10.08
CA GLY A 62 -16.05 -2.12 -9.97
C GLY A 62 -16.29 -1.22 -8.75
N CYS A 63 -15.42 -1.29 -7.73
CA CYS A 63 -15.49 -0.46 -6.53
C CYS A 63 -14.70 0.83 -6.65
N GLY A 64 -13.65 0.84 -7.47
CA GLY A 64 -12.80 2.01 -7.69
C GLY A 64 -11.49 1.68 -8.40
N SER A 65 -10.69 2.71 -8.67
CA SER A 65 -9.39 2.55 -9.33
C SER A 65 -8.36 1.97 -8.37
N VAL A 66 -7.87 0.78 -8.68
CA VAL A 66 -6.79 0.11 -7.95
C VAL A 66 -5.45 0.67 -8.42
N ASN A 67 -4.61 1.10 -7.48
CA ASN A 67 -3.26 1.57 -7.74
C ASN A 67 -2.25 0.42 -7.68
N ARG A 68 -2.42 -0.49 -6.71
CA ARG A 68 -1.49 -1.61 -6.51
C ARG A 68 -2.13 -2.78 -5.77
N VAL A 69 -1.83 -4.00 -6.20
CA VAL A 69 -2.23 -5.23 -5.50
C VAL A 69 -0.98 -5.98 -5.03
N THR A 70 -0.98 -6.42 -3.77
CA THR A 70 0.12 -7.20 -3.17
C THR A 70 -0.44 -8.44 -2.46
N ILE A 71 -0.16 -9.63 -2.98
CA ILE A 71 -0.62 -10.89 -2.39
C ILE A 71 0.40 -11.39 -1.36
N LEU A 72 -0.06 -11.66 -0.14
CA LEU A 72 0.74 -12.25 0.93
C LEU A 72 0.52 -13.76 0.99
N CYS A 73 1.56 -14.49 0.62
CA CYS A 73 1.64 -15.93 0.73
C CYS A 73 2.62 -16.33 1.84
N ASP A 74 2.18 -17.21 2.74
CA ASP A 74 3.08 -17.84 3.72
C ASP A 74 3.91 -18.92 3.03
N LYS A 75 5.24 -18.76 3.04
CA LYS A 75 6.17 -19.68 2.37
C LYS A 75 6.65 -20.82 3.27
N TYR A 76 6.37 -20.78 4.57
CA TYR A 76 6.97 -21.69 5.56
C TYR A 76 6.06 -22.89 5.89
N SER A 77 4.76 -22.66 6.02
CA SER A 77 3.81 -23.71 6.42
C SER A 77 3.27 -24.52 5.23
N GLY A 78 3.55 -24.09 4.00
CA GLY A 78 2.96 -24.67 2.78
C GLY A 78 1.44 -24.51 2.68
N HIS A 79 0.81 -23.93 3.70
CA HIS A 79 -0.60 -23.60 3.75
C HIS A 79 -0.74 -22.14 3.39
N PRO A 80 -1.30 -21.83 2.23
CA PRO A 80 -1.39 -20.44 1.86
C PRO A 80 -2.42 -19.77 2.76
N LYS A 81 -2.07 -18.60 3.29
CA LYS A 81 -2.91 -17.90 4.26
C LYS A 81 -4.05 -17.12 3.60
N GLY A 82 -4.00 -16.98 2.27
CA GLY A 82 -5.06 -16.35 1.47
C GLY A 82 -5.22 -14.87 1.80
N PHE A 83 -4.12 -14.14 1.90
CA PHE A 83 -4.14 -12.71 2.22
C PHE A 83 -3.65 -11.88 1.03
N ALA A 84 -4.27 -10.72 0.82
CA ALA A 84 -3.84 -9.73 -0.15
C ALA A 84 -4.13 -8.32 0.37
N TYR A 85 -3.36 -7.36 -0.13
CA TYR A 85 -3.59 -5.94 0.05
C TYR A 85 -3.91 -5.32 -1.29
N VAL A 86 -4.92 -4.47 -1.32
CA VAL A 86 -5.31 -3.70 -2.51
C VAL A 86 -5.28 -2.24 -2.11
N GLU A 87 -4.38 -1.49 -2.74
CA GLU A 87 -4.26 -0.06 -2.61
C GLU A 87 -5.11 0.60 -3.68
N PHE A 88 -6.04 1.47 -3.27
CA PHE A 88 -6.85 2.24 -4.20
C PHE A 88 -6.27 3.64 -4.41
N ALA A 89 -6.63 4.25 -5.54
CA ALA A 89 -6.33 5.64 -5.81
C ALA A 89 -7.09 6.58 -4.86
N ASP A 90 -8.32 6.21 -4.49
CA ASP A 90 -9.21 7.01 -3.65
C ASP A 90 -9.70 6.24 -2.42
N LYS A 91 -9.90 6.97 -1.31
CA LYS A 91 -10.44 6.43 -0.05
C LYS A 91 -11.91 6.02 -0.15
N ASP A 92 -12.69 6.61 -1.06
CA ASP A 92 -14.09 6.25 -1.28
C ASP A 92 -14.22 4.81 -1.81
N SER A 93 -13.23 4.39 -2.61
CA SER A 93 -13.10 3.01 -3.11
C SER A 93 -13.02 1.99 -1.97
N VAL A 94 -12.42 2.35 -0.83
CA VAL A 94 -12.35 1.51 0.37
C VAL A 94 -13.75 1.25 0.94
N GLY A 95 -14.60 2.28 0.97
CA GLY A 95 -15.99 2.16 1.44
C GLY A 95 -16.81 1.22 0.55
N THR A 96 -16.66 1.37 -0.77
CA THR A 96 -17.35 0.51 -1.73
C THR A 96 -16.81 -0.93 -1.70
N ALA A 97 -15.50 -1.10 -1.54
CA ALA A 97 -14.90 -2.42 -1.42
C ALA A 97 -15.30 -3.15 -0.13
N MET A 98 -15.52 -2.40 0.97
CA MET A 98 -16.11 -2.98 2.19
C MET A 98 -17.53 -3.50 1.96
N ALA A 99 -18.30 -2.91 1.05
CA ALA A 99 -19.62 -3.43 0.70
C ALA A 99 -19.55 -4.74 -0.12
N LEU A 100 -18.38 -5.06 -0.70
CA LEU A 100 -18.09 -6.36 -1.33
C LEU A 100 -17.43 -7.37 -0.37
N ASP A 101 -17.43 -7.08 0.94
CA ASP A 101 -17.10 -8.09 1.94
C ASP A 101 -17.98 -9.34 1.76
N GLU A 102 -17.39 -10.52 1.97
CA GLU A 102 -18.03 -11.83 1.80
C GLU A 102 -18.47 -12.19 0.36
N SER A 103 -18.00 -11.43 -0.64
CA SER A 103 -18.27 -11.74 -2.05
C SER A 103 -17.61 -13.05 -2.52
N LEU A 104 -18.26 -13.70 -3.48
CA LEU A 104 -17.77 -14.94 -4.09
C LEU A 104 -16.63 -14.67 -5.07
N PHE A 105 -15.42 -15.10 -4.72
CA PHE A 105 -14.23 -15.07 -5.55
C PHE A 105 -13.71 -16.50 -5.73
N ARG A 106 -13.66 -17.00 -6.98
CA ARG A 106 -13.24 -18.38 -7.31
C ARG A 106 -13.91 -19.47 -6.44
N ALA A 107 -15.21 -19.31 -6.18
CA ALA A 107 -16.03 -20.17 -5.33
C ALA A 107 -15.68 -20.18 -3.82
N ARG A 108 -14.97 -19.16 -3.33
CA ARG A 108 -14.75 -18.89 -1.91
C ARG A 108 -15.22 -17.48 -1.56
N GLN A 109 -15.66 -17.27 -0.33
CA GLN A 109 -16.01 -15.93 0.15
C GLN A 109 -14.75 -15.21 0.59
N ILE A 110 -14.43 -14.07 0.00
CA ILE A 110 -13.33 -13.23 0.45
C ILE A 110 -13.78 -12.37 1.62
N LYS A 111 -12.85 -12.04 2.51
CA LYS A 111 -13.09 -11.15 3.63
C LYS A 111 -12.40 -9.82 3.38
N VAL A 112 -13.13 -8.72 3.33
CA VAL A 112 -12.58 -7.39 3.11
C VAL A 112 -12.55 -6.62 4.43
N SER A 113 -11.42 -6.00 4.77
CA SER A 113 -11.28 -5.16 5.96
C SER A 113 -10.46 -3.93 5.63
N LYS A 114 -10.72 -2.80 6.30
CA LYS A 114 -9.86 -1.62 6.13
C LYS A 114 -8.48 -1.92 6.72
N LEU A 115 -7.43 -1.51 6.03
CA LEU A 115 -6.06 -1.71 6.53
C LEU A 115 -5.80 -0.88 7.81
N HIS A 116 -6.39 0.32 7.87
CA HIS A 116 -6.20 1.28 8.96
C HIS A 116 -7.10 1.07 10.19
N HIS A 117 -7.91 0.01 10.28
CA HIS A 117 -8.92 -0.08 11.36
C HIS A 117 -8.31 -0.45 12.72
N CYS A 118 -7.77 0.55 13.44
CA CYS A 118 -7.46 0.44 14.86
C CYS A 118 -7.65 1.74 15.67
N ILE A 119 -8.14 2.86 15.10
CA ILE A 119 -8.20 4.14 15.85
C ILE A 119 -9.59 4.73 16.13
N ASP A 120 -10.68 4.17 15.62
CA ASP A 120 -12.03 4.76 15.80
C ASP A 120 -12.95 3.96 16.74
N PHE A 121 -12.40 3.33 17.78
CA PHE A 121 -13.21 2.87 18.92
C PHE A 121 -13.22 3.97 19.99
N THR A 122 -14.04 5.00 19.80
CA THR A 122 -14.40 6.01 20.82
C THR A 122 -15.86 6.38 20.65
#